data_AF-A0A142XK74-F1
#
_entry.id   AF-A0A142XK74-F1
#
_cell.length_a   1.000
_cell.length_b   1.000
_cell.length_c   1.000
_cell.angle_alpha   90.00
_cell.angle_beta   90.00
_cell.angle_gamma   90.00
#
_symmetry.space_group_name_H-M   'P 1'
#
loop_
_entity.id
_entity.type
_entity.pdbx_description
1 polymer ?
#
loop_
_entity_poly.entity_id
_entity_poly.type
_entity_poly.pdbx_seq_one_letter_code
_entity_poly.pdbx_strand_id
1 'polypeptide(L)'
;MSVVAWVVCASGLLPGQPDAALEKEFEALSKLPTLRKGEHRCETWVAAANHLRQMGKEKSLKVLNAYLARSADHERVLLICRLLFVNPKGWEAKLGGPRPPNIDRQAVKNYPLFPFAVSEGTPFVLVKGYAPGGKIGGGKQCLETCADLELIKEDYSTKDWDKAAHKLIKSEHFLKLYPECDRQEMADFIRDQAKKTAKKDE
;
A
#
# COMPACT_ATOMS: atom_id res chain seq x y z
N MET A 1 11.34 24.54 -52.90
CA MET A 1 12.11 23.94 -51.79
C MET A 1 11.56 24.53 -50.49
N SER A 2 10.71 23.79 -49.77
CA SER A 2 10.13 24.27 -48.51
C SER A 2 10.91 23.71 -47.32
N VAL A 3 11.42 24.61 -46.48
CA VAL A 3 12.13 24.27 -45.25
C VAL A 3 11.09 24.26 -44.12
N VAL A 4 10.85 23.08 -43.54
CA VAL A 4 9.98 22.91 -42.37
C VAL A 4 10.81 23.21 -41.13
N ALA A 5 10.53 24.35 -40.48
CA ALA A 5 11.12 24.72 -39.21
C ALA A 5 10.39 24.01 -38.06
N TRP A 6 11.08 23.10 -37.39
CA TRP A 6 10.59 22.49 -36.15
C TRP A 6 10.87 23.43 -34.98
N VAL A 7 9.82 24.01 -34.41
CA VAL A 7 9.89 24.72 -33.13
C VAL A 7 9.94 23.68 -32.03
N VAL A 8 11.13 23.47 -31.46
CA VAL A 8 11.31 22.72 -30.22
C VAL A 8 10.91 23.65 -29.07
N CYS A 9 9.68 23.52 -28.57
CA CYS A 9 9.29 24.14 -27.31
C CYS A 9 10.04 23.45 -26.16
N ALA A 10 11.23 23.96 -25.85
CA ALA A 10 11.93 23.64 -24.61
C ALA A 10 11.19 24.33 -23.46
N SER A 11 10.23 23.62 -22.85
CA SER A 11 9.63 24.02 -21.58
C SER A 11 10.73 24.02 -20.51
N GLY A 12 11.29 25.20 -20.24
CA GLY A 12 12.29 25.43 -19.21
C GLY A 12 11.74 25.17 -17.83
N LEU A 13 11.95 23.95 -17.32
CA LEU A 13 11.90 23.68 -15.89
C LEU A 13 13.17 24.28 -15.28
N LEU A 14 13.01 25.35 -14.49
CA LEU A 14 14.07 25.84 -13.63
C LEU A 14 14.57 24.70 -12.74
N PRO A 15 15.88 24.42 -12.67
CA PRO A 15 16.41 23.39 -11.80
C PRO A 15 16.13 23.78 -10.34
N GLY A 16 15.27 23.00 -9.68
CA GLY A 16 15.05 23.10 -8.23
C GLY A 16 13.66 23.52 -7.76
N GLN A 17 12.71 23.87 -8.64
CA GLN A 17 11.32 23.94 -8.20
C GLN A 17 10.71 22.53 -8.14
N PRO A 18 10.17 22.09 -6.98
CA PRO A 18 9.45 20.83 -6.91
C PRO A 18 8.24 20.93 -7.85
N ASP A 19 8.15 19.94 -8.73
CA ASP A 19 7.00 19.76 -9.63
C ASP A 19 5.72 19.79 -8.77
N ALA A 20 4.89 20.82 -8.94
CA ALA A 20 3.70 21.03 -8.11
C ALA A 20 2.76 19.82 -8.13
N ALA A 21 2.78 19.03 -9.21
CA ALA A 21 2.06 17.77 -9.28
C ALA A 21 2.59 16.75 -8.27
N LEU A 22 3.92 16.66 -8.08
CA LEU A 22 4.53 15.77 -7.10
C LEU A 22 4.22 16.16 -5.65
N GLU A 23 3.97 17.45 -5.36
CA GLU A 23 3.65 17.90 -4.01
C GLU A 23 2.32 17.33 -3.51
N LYS A 24 1.30 17.38 -4.37
CA LYS A 24 -0.02 16.79 -4.07
C LYS A 24 0.10 15.29 -3.78
N GLU A 25 0.92 14.58 -4.57
CA GLU A 25 1.12 13.15 -4.38
C GLU A 25 1.93 12.82 -3.13
N PHE A 26 2.92 13.66 -2.81
CA PHE A 26 3.66 13.57 -1.56
C PHE A 26 2.74 13.71 -0.35
N GLU A 27 1.82 14.67 -0.38
CA GLU A 27 0.85 14.88 0.69
C GLU A 27 -0.11 13.69 0.82
N ALA A 28 -0.62 13.18 -0.30
CA ALA A 28 -1.49 12.00 -0.32
C ALA A 28 -0.81 10.77 0.31
N LEU A 29 0.46 10.52 -0.04
CA LEU A 29 1.24 9.42 0.55
C LEU A 29 1.52 9.66 2.05
N SER A 30 1.78 10.90 2.46
CA SER A 30 2.04 11.24 3.87
C SER A 30 0.82 10.99 4.77
N LYS A 31 -0.39 11.06 4.21
CA LYS A 31 -1.66 10.77 4.88
C LYS A 31 -1.94 9.27 5.04
N LEU A 32 -1.20 8.39 4.35
CA LEU A 32 -1.35 6.95 4.55
C LEU A 32 -1.03 6.59 6.01
N PRO A 33 -1.81 5.71 6.65
CA PRO A 33 -1.51 5.29 8.01
C PRO A 33 -0.28 4.38 8.04
N THR A 34 0.52 4.49 9.09
CA THR A 34 1.60 3.54 9.37
C THR A 34 1.06 2.33 10.13
N LEU A 35 1.72 1.18 10.06
CA LEU A 35 1.26 -0.01 10.79
C LEU A 35 1.37 0.13 12.31
N ARG A 36 2.11 1.14 12.78
CA ARG A 36 2.31 1.44 14.20
C ARG A 36 1.06 2.01 14.87
N LYS A 37 0.29 2.86 14.17
CA LYS A 37 -0.80 3.62 14.78
C LYS A 37 -2.11 2.85 14.88
N GLY A 38 -2.25 1.74 14.14
CA GLY A 38 -3.51 0.98 14.11
C GLY A 38 -4.67 1.71 13.41
N GLU A 39 -4.43 2.90 12.85
CA GLU A 39 -5.43 3.75 12.20
C GLU A 39 -5.61 3.36 10.72
N HIS A 40 -5.77 2.06 10.44
CA HIS A 40 -5.93 1.59 9.07
C HIS A 40 -7.37 1.77 8.60
N ARG A 41 -7.53 2.32 7.39
CA ARG A 41 -8.83 2.43 6.71
C ARG A 41 -8.68 1.94 5.28
N CYS A 42 -9.59 1.07 4.84
CA CYS A 42 -9.62 0.59 3.45
C CYS A 42 -9.72 1.77 2.47
N GLU A 43 -10.54 2.76 2.80
CA GLU A 43 -10.70 4.00 2.03
C GLU A 43 -9.37 4.63 1.62
N THR A 44 -8.50 4.88 2.60
CA THR A 44 -7.24 5.59 2.39
C THR A 44 -6.27 4.79 1.53
N TRP A 45 -6.14 3.48 1.79
CA TRP A 45 -5.24 2.62 1.02
C TRP A 45 -5.74 2.35 -0.40
N VAL A 46 -7.04 2.07 -0.56
CA VAL A 46 -7.66 1.85 -1.88
C VAL A 46 -7.56 3.10 -2.74
N ALA A 47 -7.88 4.27 -2.19
CA ALA A 47 -7.78 5.53 -2.92
C ALA A 47 -6.35 5.80 -3.40
N ALA A 48 -5.36 5.66 -2.52
CA ALA A 48 -3.96 5.87 -2.88
C ALA A 48 -3.46 4.84 -3.91
N ALA A 49 -3.78 3.56 -3.73
CA ALA A 49 -3.33 2.50 -4.64
C ALA A 49 -3.95 2.65 -6.04
N ASN A 50 -5.26 2.89 -6.12
CA ASN A 50 -5.95 3.08 -7.41
C ASN A 50 -5.45 4.34 -8.12
N HIS A 51 -5.28 5.45 -7.38
CA HIS A 51 -4.74 6.70 -7.94
C HIS A 51 -3.35 6.48 -8.57
N LEU A 52 -2.43 5.86 -7.84
CA LEU A 52 -1.09 5.54 -8.36
C LEU A 52 -1.16 4.54 -9.53
N ARG A 53 -2.07 3.56 -9.53
CA ARG A 53 -2.22 2.66 -10.68
C ARG A 53 -2.65 3.41 -11.95
N GLN A 54 -3.62 4.31 -11.82
CA GLN A 54 -4.13 5.13 -12.91
C GLN A 54 -3.06 6.07 -13.50
N MET A 55 -2.08 6.50 -12.69
CA MET A 55 -0.92 7.26 -13.17
C MET A 55 0.05 6.43 -14.03
N GLY A 56 0.01 5.10 -13.91
CA GLY A 56 0.93 4.19 -14.56
C GLY A 56 2.25 3.99 -13.80
N LYS A 57 2.95 2.90 -14.14
CA LYS A 57 4.14 2.41 -13.43
C LYS A 57 5.25 3.46 -13.29
N GLU A 58 5.65 4.09 -14.39
CA GLU A 58 6.76 5.03 -14.41
C GLU A 58 6.51 6.25 -13.51
N LYS A 59 5.32 6.86 -13.64
CA LYS A 59 4.95 8.02 -12.82
C LYS A 59 4.84 7.64 -11.34
N SER A 60 4.27 6.48 -11.03
CA SER A 60 4.15 6.00 -9.65
C SER A 60 5.51 5.72 -9.02
N LEU A 61 6.45 5.10 -9.74
CA LEU A 61 7.82 4.93 -9.25
C LEU A 61 8.53 6.28 -9.04
N LYS A 62 8.29 7.28 -9.90
CA LYS A 62 8.84 8.64 -9.73
C LYS A 62 8.29 9.30 -8.45
N VAL A 63 6.98 9.22 -8.22
CA VAL A 63 6.33 9.75 -7.01
C VAL A 63 6.88 9.07 -5.75
N LEU A 64 6.98 7.74 -5.74
CA LEU A 64 7.50 7.00 -4.58
C LEU A 64 8.98 7.29 -4.31
N ASN A 65 9.80 7.46 -5.36
CA ASN A 65 11.20 7.88 -5.21
C ASN A 65 11.30 9.30 -4.63
N ALA A 66 10.49 10.23 -5.13
CA ALA A 66 10.44 11.60 -4.61
C ALA A 66 10.00 11.63 -3.14
N TYR A 67 9.06 10.75 -2.75
CA TYR A 67 8.64 10.58 -1.37
C TYR A 67 9.80 10.12 -0.48
N LEU A 68 10.52 9.07 -0.87
CA LEU A 68 11.67 8.58 -0.09
C LEU A 68 12.84 9.57 0.01
N ALA A 69 13.01 10.44 -1.00
CA ALA A 69 14.03 11.48 -0.94
C ALA A 69 13.74 12.54 0.14
N ARG A 70 12.48 12.66 0.57
CA ARG A 70 11.99 13.68 1.51
C ARG A 70 11.51 13.11 2.84
N SER A 71 11.33 11.81 2.94
CA SER A 71 10.74 11.14 4.09
C SER A 71 11.60 9.97 4.56
N ALA A 72 11.83 9.88 5.87
CA ALA A 72 12.43 8.69 6.50
C ALA A 72 11.43 7.53 6.65
N ASP A 73 10.17 7.71 6.23
CA ASP A 73 9.15 6.68 6.33
C ASP A 73 9.22 5.70 5.15
N HIS A 74 10.08 4.70 5.31
CA HIS A 74 10.17 3.59 4.36
C HIS A 74 8.97 2.64 4.42
N GLU A 75 8.26 2.58 5.56
CA GLU A 75 7.18 1.62 5.77
C GLU A 75 6.03 1.86 4.79
N ARG A 76 5.59 3.10 4.64
CA ARG A 76 4.51 3.43 3.71
C ARG A 76 4.84 3.02 2.28
N VAL A 77 6.08 3.26 1.86
CA VAL A 77 6.53 2.91 0.51
C VAL A 77 6.56 1.39 0.33
N LEU A 78 7.06 0.65 1.32
CA LEU A 78 7.03 -0.82 1.30
C LEU A 78 5.60 -1.34 1.17
N LEU A 79 4.65 -0.79 1.93
CA LEU A 79 3.26 -1.25 1.94
C LEU A 79 2.52 -0.90 0.66
N ILE A 80 2.65 0.34 0.16
CA ILE A 80 1.99 0.72 -1.07
C ILE A 80 2.58 -0.05 -2.26
N CYS A 81 3.88 -0.36 -2.29
CA CYS A 81 4.46 -1.19 -3.34
C CYS A 81 3.82 -2.58 -3.41
N ARG A 82 3.49 -3.20 -2.27
CA ARG A 82 2.76 -4.49 -2.23
C ARG A 82 1.37 -4.40 -2.84
N LEU A 83 0.72 -3.24 -2.69
CA LEU A 83 -0.58 -2.97 -3.28
C LEU A 83 -0.52 -2.54 -4.76
N LEU A 84 0.64 -2.11 -5.25
CA LEU A 84 0.80 -1.66 -6.64
C LEU A 84 1.34 -2.74 -7.56
N PHE A 85 2.24 -3.60 -7.09
CA PHE A 85 3.03 -4.49 -7.94
C PHE A 85 2.80 -5.97 -7.64
N VAL A 86 2.78 -6.78 -8.70
CA VAL A 86 2.77 -8.23 -8.61
C VAL A 86 4.21 -8.71 -8.41
N ASN A 87 4.49 -9.32 -7.25
CA ASN A 87 5.77 -9.98 -7.02
C ASN A 87 5.61 -11.51 -7.14
N PRO A 88 6.01 -12.13 -8.26
CA PRO A 88 5.84 -13.57 -8.47
C PRO A 88 6.68 -14.42 -7.52
N LYS A 89 7.72 -13.84 -6.91
CA LYS A 89 8.54 -14.50 -5.89
C LYS A 89 7.94 -14.37 -4.48
N GLY A 90 6.81 -13.68 -4.36
CA GLY A 90 6.20 -13.33 -3.08
C GLY A 90 6.94 -12.20 -2.37
N TRP A 91 6.26 -11.58 -1.41
CA TRP A 91 6.85 -10.54 -0.58
C TRP A 91 7.46 -11.14 0.70
N GLU A 92 8.71 -10.80 1.02
CA GLU A 92 9.29 -11.23 2.29
C GLU A 92 8.50 -10.63 3.47
N ALA A 93 7.97 -11.51 4.32
CA ALA A 93 7.27 -11.15 5.56
C ALA A 93 8.27 -11.09 6.73
N LYS A 94 9.27 -10.20 6.66
CA LYS A 94 10.19 -9.98 7.79
C LYS A 94 9.54 -9.09 8.83
N LEU A 95 8.67 -9.70 9.64
CA LEU A 95 7.94 -8.91 10.61
C LEU A 95 8.74 -8.65 11.92
N GLY A 96 9.14 -7.41 12.21
CA GLY A 96 9.56 -6.99 13.55
C GLY A 96 8.35 -6.85 14.48
N GLY A 97 8.22 -7.78 15.44
CA GLY A 97 7.27 -7.70 16.55
C GLY A 97 5.80 -7.45 16.15
N PRO A 98 5.21 -8.26 15.25
CA PRO A 98 3.80 -8.07 14.89
C PRO A 98 2.89 -8.23 16.10
N ARG A 99 1.79 -7.46 16.13
CA ARG A 99 0.65 -7.77 16.99
C ARG A 99 -0.51 -8.31 16.14
N PRO A 100 -1.08 -9.47 16.47
CA PRO A 100 -0.71 -10.34 17.59
C PRO A 100 0.65 -11.05 17.36
N PRO A 101 1.39 -11.41 18.42
CA PRO A 101 2.69 -12.08 18.30
C PRO A 101 2.58 -13.53 17.81
N ASN A 102 1.41 -14.15 17.98
CA ASN A 102 1.17 -15.58 17.76
C ASN A 102 0.62 -15.91 16.36
N ILE A 103 1.04 -15.19 15.33
CA ILE A 103 0.60 -15.46 13.95
C ILE A 103 1.20 -16.77 13.44
N ASP A 104 0.37 -17.63 12.85
CA ASP A 104 0.84 -18.84 12.17
C ASP A 104 1.60 -18.48 10.88
N ARG A 105 2.92 -18.64 10.91
CA ARG A 105 3.82 -18.34 9.78
C ARG A 105 3.59 -19.23 8.55
N GLN A 106 3.06 -20.44 8.72
CA GLN A 106 2.70 -21.28 7.58
C GLN A 106 1.42 -20.74 6.94
N ALA A 107 0.44 -20.32 7.74
CA ALA A 107 -0.78 -19.72 7.24
C ALA A 107 -0.54 -18.38 6.53
N VAL A 108 0.48 -17.61 6.92
CA VAL A 108 0.90 -16.37 6.22
C VAL A 108 1.18 -16.59 4.73
N LYS A 109 1.66 -17.78 4.33
CA LYS A 109 1.94 -18.09 2.91
C LYS A 109 0.70 -18.05 2.01
N ASN A 110 -0.50 -18.16 2.60
CA ASN A 110 -1.76 -18.04 1.87
C ASN A 110 -2.12 -16.58 1.53
N TYR A 111 -1.32 -15.62 2.01
CA TYR A 111 -1.52 -14.19 1.80
C TYR A 111 -0.34 -13.62 0.99
N PRO A 112 -0.40 -13.65 -0.35
CA PRO A 112 0.72 -13.23 -1.18
C PRO A 112 1.10 -11.76 -0.98
N LEU A 113 0.15 -10.90 -0.58
CA LEU A 113 0.35 -9.48 -0.31
C LEU A 113 0.52 -9.16 1.18
N PHE A 114 0.72 -10.17 2.03
CA PHE A 114 0.88 -9.99 3.47
C PHE A 114 1.85 -8.83 3.76
N PRO A 115 1.55 -7.88 4.67
CA PRO A 115 0.51 -7.93 5.69
C PRO A 115 -0.90 -7.60 5.19
N PHE A 116 -1.14 -7.46 3.89
CA PHE A 116 -2.48 -7.32 3.35
C PHE A 116 -3.10 -8.67 2.96
N ALA A 117 -4.39 -8.81 3.24
CA ALA A 117 -5.27 -9.77 2.59
C ALA A 117 -6.21 -9.03 1.64
N VAL A 118 -6.44 -9.58 0.45
CA VAL A 118 -7.47 -9.04 -0.46
C VAL A 118 -8.70 -9.94 -0.39
N SER A 119 -9.83 -9.36 -0.04
CA SER A 119 -11.15 -10.03 0.00
C SER A 119 -12.12 -9.21 -0.82
N GLU A 120 -12.82 -9.82 -1.77
CA GLU A 120 -13.74 -9.12 -2.69
C GLU A 120 -13.11 -7.86 -3.32
N GLY A 121 -11.84 -7.94 -3.73
CA GLY A 121 -11.10 -6.82 -4.30
C GLY A 121 -10.75 -5.71 -3.31
N THR A 122 -10.93 -5.89 -2.00
CA THR A 122 -10.60 -4.90 -0.96
C THR A 122 -9.40 -5.36 -0.14
N PRO A 123 -8.33 -4.55 -0.01
CA PRO A 123 -7.19 -4.86 0.84
C PRO A 123 -7.50 -4.56 2.32
N PHE A 124 -7.17 -5.50 3.19
CA PHE A 124 -7.25 -5.41 4.64
C PHE A 124 -5.89 -5.72 5.27
N VAL A 125 -5.46 -4.89 6.20
CA VAL A 125 -4.26 -5.11 7.00
C VAL A 125 -4.52 -6.21 8.03
N LEU A 126 -3.58 -7.15 8.12
CA LEU A 126 -3.61 -8.32 8.99
C LEU A 126 -2.69 -8.19 10.23
N VAL A 127 -2.01 -7.07 10.45
CA VAL A 127 -1.16 -6.90 11.63
C VAL A 127 -1.26 -5.48 12.19
N LYS A 128 -1.10 -5.35 13.50
CA LYS A 128 -0.98 -4.07 14.22
C LYS A 128 0.42 -3.87 14.76
N GLY A 129 0.72 -2.62 15.13
CA GLY A 129 1.88 -2.26 15.96
C GLY A 129 3.21 -2.59 15.30
N TYR A 130 3.23 -2.65 13.98
CA TYR A 130 4.33 -3.22 13.24
C TYR A 130 5.43 -2.19 12.96
N ALA A 131 6.68 -2.65 13.01
CA ALA A 131 7.80 -1.96 12.39
C ALA A 131 8.53 -2.94 11.46
N PRO A 132 9.00 -2.49 10.29
CA PRO A 132 9.92 -3.27 9.46
C PRO A 132 11.07 -3.79 10.33
N GLY A 133 11.15 -5.12 10.51
CA GLY A 133 12.14 -5.77 11.36
C GLY A 133 13.27 -6.41 10.55
N GLY A 134 14.48 -6.37 11.08
CA GLY A 134 15.67 -6.92 10.43
C GLY A 134 16.12 -6.12 9.20
N LYS A 135 17.03 -6.70 8.40
CA LYS A 135 17.51 -6.13 7.14
C LYS A 135 16.46 -6.31 6.04
N ILE A 136 15.24 -5.79 6.23
CA ILE A 136 14.36 -5.50 5.10
C ILE A 136 15.09 -4.44 4.29
N GLY A 137 15.28 -4.69 3.01
CA GLY A 137 15.82 -3.68 2.10
C GLY A 137 15.05 -2.37 2.30
N GLY A 138 15.76 -1.26 2.51
CA GLY A 138 15.10 0.04 2.70
C GLY A 138 14.18 0.35 1.52
N GLY A 139 13.32 1.37 1.67
CA GLY A 139 12.35 1.73 0.63
C GLY A 139 12.95 1.84 -0.78
N LYS A 140 14.21 2.30 -0.91
CA LYS A 140 14.94 2.38 -2.18
C LYS A 140 15.12 1.00 -2.83
N GLN A 141 15.61 0.01 -2.09
CA GLN A 141 15.78 -1.35 -2.60
C GLN A 141 14.43 -1.98 -3.00
N CYS A 142 13.37 -1.65 -2.28
CA CYS A 142 12.03 -2.06 -2.68
C CYS A 142 11.61 -1.45 -4.02
N LEU A 143 11.86 -0.16 -4.25
CA LEU A 143 11.53 0.48 -5.53
C LEU A 143 12.39 -0.04 -6.68
N GLU A 144 13.67 -0.31 -6.45
CA GLU A 144 14.54 -0.98 -7.42
C GLU A 144 13.97 -2.35 -7.81
N THR A 145 13.50 -3.13 -6.83
CA THR A 145 12.82 -4.40 -7.12
C THR A 145 11.53 -4.19 -7.91
N CYS A 146 10.71 -3.19 -7.55
CA CYS A 146 9.44 -2.90 -8.22
C CYS A 146 9.60 -2.36 -9.65
N ALA A 147 10.77 -1.81 -10.00
CA ALA A 147 11.06 -1.34 -11.35
C ALA A 147 10.94 -2.45 -12.40
N ASP A 148 11.15 -3.71 -12.01
CA ASP A 148 11.03 -4.88 -12.90
C ASP A 148 9.69 -5.63 -12.75
N LEU A 149 8.86 -5.27 -11.75
CA LEU A 149 7.59 -5.95 -11.50
C LEU A 149 6.45 -5.38 -12.35
N GLU A 150 5.44 -6.21 -12.61
CA GLU A 150 4.23 -5.75 -13.28
C GLU A 150 3.35 -4.95 -12.32
N LEU A 151 2.79 -3.86 -12.83
CA LEU A 151 1.77 -3.09 -12.12
C LEU A 151 0.44 -3.89 -12.16
N ILE A 152 -0.21 -4.01 -11.01
CA ILE A 152 -1.56 -4.58 -10.93
C ILE A 152 -2.51 -3.66 -11.71
N LYS A 153 -3.24 -4.23 -12.67
CA LYS A 153 -4.07 -3.47 -13.62
C LYS A 153 -5.46 -3.18 -13.08
N GLU A 154 -6.00 -4.09 -12.28
CA GLU A 154 -7.35 -4.00 -11.74
C GLU A 154 -7.37 -3.13 -10.50
N ASP A 155 -8.20 -2.09 -10.52
CA ASP A 155 -8.46 -1.26 -9.35
C ASP A 155 -9.08 -2.07 -8.19
N TYR A 156 -8.70 -1.73 -6.97
CA TYR A 156 -9.35 -2.28 -5.78
C TYR A 156 -10.78 -1.73 -5.64
N SER A 157 -11.65 -2.54 -5.05
CA SER A 157 -13.06 -2.18 -4.81
C SER A 157 -13.17 -0.97 -3.89
N THR A 158 -13.97 0.01 -4.30
CA THR A 158 -14.34 1.19 -3.52
C THR A 158 -15.69 1.04 -2.80
N LYS A 159 -16.29 -0.16 -2.85
CA LYS A 159 -17.62 -0.47 -2.31
C LYS A 159 -17.62 -1.77 -1.50
N ASP A 160 -18.69 -1.96 -0.74
CA ASP A 160 -19.02 -3.21 -0.02
C ASP A 160 -17.91 -3.71 0.93
N TRP A 161 -17.13 -2.80 1.52
CA TRP A 161 -16.02 -3.17 2.41
C TRP A 161 -16.46 -3.96 3.64
N ASP A 162 -17.65 -3.68 4.18
CA ASP A 162 -18.21 -4.44 5.30
C ASP A 162 -18.44 -5.93 4.93
N LYS A 163 -19.05 -6.17 3.76
CA LYS A 163 -19.22 -7.52 3.21
C LYS A 163 -17.88 -8.20 2.98
N ALA A 164 -16.91 -7.48 2.42
CA ALA A 164 -15.56 -7.98 2.16
C ALA A 164 -14.83 -8.38 3.46
N ALA A 165 -14.94 -7.54 4.51
CA ALA A 165 -14.42 -7.80 5.84
C ALA A 165 -15.08 -9.04 6.47
N HIS A 166 -16.41 -9.12 6.41
CA HIS A 166 -17.16 -10.26 6.94
C HIS A 166 -16.75 -11.57 6.28
N LYS A 167 -16.57 -11.57 4.95
CA LYS A 167 -16.09 -12.75 4.20
C LYS A 167 -14.68 -13.14 4.60
N LEU A 168 -13.77 -12.17 4.75
CA LEU A 168 -12.39 -12.42 5.15
C LEU A 168 -12.31 -13.07 6.53
N ILE A 169 -13.01 -12.52 7.52
CA ILE A 169 -12.98 -12.99 8.92
C ILE A 169 -13.54 -14.41 9.06
N LYS A 170 -14.50 -14.79 8.19
CA LYS A 170 -15.07 -16.14 8.16
C LYS A 170 -14.27 -17.14 7.33
N SER A 171 -13.23 -16.70 6.60
CA SER A 171 -12.45 -17.59 5.75
C SER A 171 -11.59 -18.55 6.57
N GLU A 172 -11.43 -19.78 6.08
CA GLU A 172 -10.55 -20.76 6.73
C GLU A 172 -9.11 -20.24 6.88
N HIS A 173 -8.61 -19.49 5.89
CA HIS A 173 -7.26 -18.92 5.94
C HIS A 173 -7.12 -17.95 7.11
N PHE A 174 -8.12 -17.11 7.37
CA PHE A 174 -8.10 -16.18 8.49
C PHE A 174 -8.17 -16.92 9.83
N LEU A 175 -9.03 -17.93 9.93
CA LEU A 175 -9.16 -18.75 11.15
C LEU A 175 -7.88 -19.53 11.46
N LYS A 176 -7.15 -19.98 10.43
CA LYS A 176 -5.83 -20.63 10.58
C LYS A 176 -4.73 -19.63 10.93
N LEU A 177 -4.83 -18.39 10.46
CA LEU A 177 -3.80 -17.36 10.66
C LEU A 177 -3.61 -16.97 12.12
N TYR A 178 -4.70 -16.92 12.89
CA TYR A 178 -4.67 -16.51 14.30
C TYR A 178 -5.16 -17.63 15.22
N PRO A 179 -4.52 -17.82 16.39
CA PRO A 179 -5.07 -18.65 17.45
C PRO A 179 -6.37 -18.04 17.97
N GLU A 180 -7.21 -18.87 18.58
CA GLU A 180 -8.55 -18.47 19.01
C GLU A 180 -8.58 -17.22 19.91
N CYS A 181 -7.59 -17.08 20.80
CA CYS A 181 -7.45 -15.92 21.69
C CYS A 181 -7.26 -14.58 20.96
N ASP A 182 -6.67 -14.60 19.76
CA ASP A 182 -6.34 -13.38 19.01
C ASP A 182 -7.36 -13.09 17.88
N ARG A 183 -8.17 -14.09 17.49
CA ARG A 183 -9.10 -14.00 16.35
C ARG A 183 -10.10 -12.87 16.48
N GLN A 184 -10.72 -12.72 17.65
CA GLN A 184 -11.76 -11.71 17.84
C GLN A 184 -11.18 -10.30 17.75
N GLU A 185 -10.03 -10.04 18.37
CA GLU A 185 -9.35 -8.73 18.28
C GLU A 185 -9.00 -8.36 16.83
N MET A 186 -8.51 -9.34 16.06
CA MET A 186 -8.17 -9.13 14.66
C MET A 186 -9.39 -9.02 13.75
N ALA A 187 -10.48 -9.72 14.09
CA ALA A 187 -11.76 -9.53 13.42
C ALA A 187 -12.30 -8.12 13.64
N ASP A 188 -12.26 -7.61 14.86
CA ASP A 188 -12.70 -6.25 15.18
C ASP A 188 -11.83 -5.20 14.50
N PHE A 189 -10.52 -5.45 14.41
CA PHE A 189 -9.60 -4.60 13.65
C PHE A 189 -9.95 -4.54 12.15
N ILE A 190 -10.22 -5.69 11.52
CA ILE A 190 -10.61 -5.75 10.11
C ILE A 190 -11.97 -5.05 9.89
N ARG A 191 -12.94 -5.24 10.80
CA ARG A 191 -14.23 -4.52 10.75
C ARG A 191 -14.02 -3.02 10.86
N ASP A 192 -13.12 -2.57 11.74
CA ASP A 192 -12.85 -1.15 11.90
C ASP A 192 -12.28 -0.56 10.60
N GLN A 193 -11.35 -1.24 9.93
CA GLN A 193 -10.82 -0.80 8.63
C GLN A 193 -11.89 -0.58 7.55
N ALA A 194 -12.98 -1.35 7.59
CA ALA A 194 -14.10 -1.26 6.64
C ALA A 194 -15.03 -0.06 6.90
N LYS A 195 -14.97 0.57 8.08
CA LYS A 195 -15.81 1.74 8.39
C LYS A 195 -15.34 2.93 7.56
N LYS A 196 -16.28 3.59 6.87
CA LYS A 196 -16.02 4.88 6.22
C LYS A 196 -15.76 5.93 7.29
N THR A 197 -14.84 6.84 7.00
CA THR A 197 -14.65 8.03 7.84
C THR A 197 -15.95 8.81 7.80
N ALA A 198 -16.56 9.10 8.96
CA ALA A 198 -17.70 10.00 9.00
C ALA A 198 -17.26 11.31 8.34
N LYS A 199 -18.01 11.77 7.33
CA LYS A 199 -17.79 13.12 6.81
C LYS A 199 -17.99 14.05 8.00
N LYS A 200 -16.95 14.78 8.39
CA LYS A 200 -17.17 15.96 9.21
C LYS A 200 -17.88 16.93 8.28
N ASP A 201 -19.14 17.19 8.56
CA ASP A 201 -19.88 18.25 7.87
C ASP A 201 -19.13 19.56 8.16
N GLU A 202 -18.45 20.08 7.14
CA GLU A 202 -17.79 21.39 7.13
C GLU A 202 -18.77 22.47 6.69
#